data_AF-B7QJ32-F1
#
_entry.id   AF-B7QJ32-F1
#
_cell.length_a   1.000
_cell.length_b   1.000
_cell.length_c   1.000
_cell.angle_alpha   90.00
_cell.angle_beta   90.00
_cell.angle_gamma   90.00
#
_symmetry.space_group_name_H-M   'P 1'
#
loop_
_entity.id
_entity.type
_entity.pdbx_description
1 polymer ?
#
loop_
_entity_poly.entity_id
_entity_poly.type
_entity_poly.pdbx_seq_one_letter_code
_entity_poly.pdbx_strand_id
1 'polypeptide(L)' 'LSKQTIVAWTWYFRDTCFRWFDEVQSLPARPSIGGPGKAVVVDEAKIGHRKYHRGRIVDSIWILGMVELQTGAAGDHRQ' A
#
# COMPACT_ATOMS: atom_id res chain seq x y z
N LEU A 1 4.93 -13.56 -25.69
CA LEU A 1 3.77 -12.81 -25.13
C LEU A 1 3.58 -11.54 -25.96
N SER A 2 2.38 -11.25 -26.47
CA SER A 2 2.17 -10.03 -27.26
C SER A 2 2.12 -8.78 -26.37
N LYS A 3 2.43 -7.60 -26.92
CA LYS A 3 2.31 -6.33 -26.19
C LYS A 3 0.87 -6.11 -25.71
N GLN A 4 -0.09 -6.46 -26.56
CA GLN A 4 -1.52 -6.39 -26.29
C GLN A 4 -1.89 -7.26 -25.09
N THR A 5 -1.33 -8.47 -25.00
CA THR A 5 -1.54 -9.37 -23.86
C THR A 5 -1.00 -8.77 -22.56
N ILE A 6 0.21 -8.18 -22.56
CA ILE A 6 0.79 -7.54 -21.37
C ILE A 6 -0.06 -6.37 -20.89
N VAL A 7 -0.51 -5.53 -21.84
CA VAL A 7 -1.37 -4.38 -21.54
C VAL A 7 -2.69 -4.86 -20.95
N ALA A 8 -3.33 -5.87 -21.55
CA ALA A 8 -4.60 -6.42 -21.06
C ALA A 8 -4.48 -6.96 -19.61
N TRP A 9 -3.42 -7.70 -19.30
CA TRP A 9 -3.18 -8.19 -17.93
C TRP A 9 -2.95 -7.05 -16.94
N THR A 10 -2.23 -6.01 -17.35
CA THR A 10 -1.97 -4.83 -16.48
C THR A 10 -3.28 -4.09 -16.17
N TRP A 11 -4.16 -3.94 -17.16
CA TRP A 11 -5.48 -3.34 -16.97
C TRP A 11 -6.36 -4.19 -16.05
N TYR A 12 -6.43 -5.50 -16.30
CA TYR A 12 -7.22 -6.41 -15.49
C TYR A 12 -6.78 -6.40 -14.01
N PHE A 13 -5.47 -6.44 -13.77
CA PHE A 13 -4.92 -6.35 -12.41
C PHE A 13 -5.30 -5.03 -11.74
N ARG A 14 -5.10 -3.90 -12.43
CA ARG A 14 -5.42 -2.57 -11.89
C ARG A 14 -6.91 -2.42 -11.56
N ASP A 15 -7.79 -2.88 -12.46
CA ASP A 15 -9.24 -2.85 -12.25
C ASP A 15 -9.64 -3.69 -11.04
N THR A 16 -9.08 -4.89 -10.91
CA THR A 16 -9.35 -5.78 -9.78
C THR A 16 -8.91 -5.17 -8.44
N CYS A 17 -7.70 -4.60 -8.37
CA CYS A 17 -7.23 -3.89 -7.18
C CYS A 17 -8.10 -2.68 -6.84
N PHE A 18 -8.55 -1.94 -7.84
CA PHE A 18 -9.39 -0.75 -7.64
C PHE A 18 -10.76 -1.13 -7.08
N ARG A 19 -11.40 -2.17 -7.62
CA ARG A 19 -12.69 -2.68 -7.10
C ARG A 19 -12.58 -3.11 -5.66
N TRP A 20 -11.57 -3.93 -5.32
CA TRP A 20 -11.35 -4.35 -3.94
C TRP A 20 -11.15 -3.14 -3.01
N PHE A 21 -10.38 -2.13 -3.44
CA PHE A 21 -10.17 -0.93 -2.66
C PHE A 21 -11.46 -0.14 -2.44
N ASP A 22 -12.27 0.04 -3.48
CA ASP A 22 -13.56 0.74 -3.41
C ASP A 22 -14.58 0.01 -2.52
N GLU A 23 -14.61 -1.32 -2.61
CA GLU A 23 -15.41 -2.18 -1.74
C GLU A 23 -15.01 -2.02 -0.27
N VAL A 24 -13.71 -2.09 0.05
CA VAL A 24 -13.22 -1.90 1.43
C VAL A 24 -13.51 -0.48 1.96
N GLN A 25 -13.45 0.52 1.09
CA GLN A 25 -13.71 1.92 1.42
C GLN A 25 -15.19 2.22 1.70
N SER A 26 -16.09 1.51 1.01
CA SER A 26 -17.54 1.68 1.17
C SER A 26 -18.12 0.92 2.37
N LEU A 27 -17.33 0.13 3.08
CA LEU A 27 -17.77 -0.56 4.29
C LEU A 27 -18.11 0.44 5.43
N PRO A 28 -19.24 0.25 6.13
CA PRO A 28 -19.67 1.16 7.21
C PRO A 28 -18.72 1.16 8.41
N ALA A 29 -18.02 0.04 8.64
CA ALA A 29 -16.96 -0.07 9.63
C ALA A 29 -15.64 -0.33 8.90
N ARG A 30 -14.97 0.75 8.50
CA ARG A 30 -13.68 0.64 7.83
C ARG A 30 -12.63 0.16 8.83
N PRO A 31 -11.90 -0.93 8.55
CA PRO A 31 -10.80 -1.35 9.41
C PRO A 31 -9.71 -0.26 9.41
N SER A 32 -9.52 0.38 10.56
CA SER A 32 -8.41 1.30 10.79
C SER A 32 -7.16 0.50 11.14
N ILE A 33 -6.03 0.85 10.53
CA ILE A 33 -4.73 0.28 10.89
C ILE A 33 -4.18 0.99 12.14
N GLY A 34 -3.75 0.23 13.14
CA GLY A 34 -3.18 0.76 14.38
C GLY A 34 -4.19 1.09 15.48
N GLY A 35 -3.83 2.03 16.37
CA GLY A 35 -4.59 2.38 17.57
C GLY A 35 -3.83 2.07 18.87
N PRO A 36 -4.38 2.40 20.05
CA PRO A 36 -3.72 2.14 21.33
C PRO A 36 -3.32 0.67 21.51
N GLY A 37 -2.05 0.43 21.84
CA GLY A 37 -1.51 -0.93 22.03
C GLY A 37 -1.23 -1.71 20.74
N LYS A 38 -1.39 -1.10 19.56
CA LYS A 38 -1.05 -1.70 18.27
C LYS A 38 0.28 -1.18 17.75
N ALA A 39 1.14 -2.09 17.31
CA ALA A 39 2.38 -1.75 16.63
C ALA A 39 2.15 -1.78 15.11
N VAL A 40 2.53 -0.71 14.41
CA VAL A 40 2.44 -0.61 12.95
C VAL A 40 3.83 -0.40 12.38
N VAL A 41 4.19 -1.22 11.39
CA VAL A 41 5.40 -1.01 10.59
C VAL A 41 5.03 -0.12 9.43
N VAL A 42 5.84 0.92 9.22
CA VAL A 42 5.71 1.86 8.11
C VAL A 42 6.90 1.64 7.17
N ASP A 43 6.61 1.44 5.90
CA ASP A 43 7.61 1.43 4.82
C ASP A 43 7.43 2.68 3.96
N GLU A 44 8.54 3.32 3.60
CA GLU A 44 8.53 4.58 2.87
C GLU A 44 9.21 4.43 1.52
N ALA A 45 8.48 4.76 0.46
CA ALA A 45 9.01 4.80 -0.90
C ALA A 45 8.83 6.20 -1.48
N LYS A 46 9.94 6.81 -1.92
CA LYS A 46 9.90 8.08 -2.66
C LYS A 46 10.04 7.80 -4.15
N ILE A 47 8.96 8.00 -4.90
CA ILE A 47 8.93 7.74 -6.34
C ILE A 47 8.98 9.05 -7.11
N GLY A 48 9.94 9.18 -8.02
CA GLY A 48 10.03 10.26 -8.99
C GLY A 48 10.02 9.70 -10.41
N HIS A 49 9.22 10.27 -11.30
CA HIS A 49 9.22 9.84 -12.70
C HIS A 49 10.48 10.38 -13.41
N ARG A 50 11.38 9.47 -13.81
CA ARG A 50 12.65 9.86 -14.42
C ARG A 50 12.97 8.97 -15.63
N LYS A 51 12.93 9.55 -16.83
CA LYS A 51 13.63 9.05 -18.02
C LYS A 51 14.08 10.23 -18.88
N TYR A 52 15.34 10.19 -19.32
CA TYR A 52 16.03 11.11 -20.26
C TYR A 52 16.09 12.62 -19.98
N HIS A 53 15.95 13.10 -18.73
CA HIS A 53 16.31 14.48 -18.36
C HIS A 53 17.26 14.53 -17.14
N ARG A 54 18.54 14.25 -17.40
CA ARG A 54 19.65 14.32 -16.42
C ARG A 54 19.78 15.73 -15.82
N GLY A 55 20.20 15.84 -14.55
CA GLY A 55 20.43 17.12 -13.86
C GLY A 55 19.18 17.85 -13.34
N ARG A 56 17.98 17.53 -13.81
CA ARG A 56 16.74 18.16 -13.34
C ARG A 56 16.33 17.66 -11.95
N ILE A 57 15.99 18.57 -11.04
CA ILE A 57 15.27 18.25 -9.80
C ILE A 57 13.82 17.99 -10.19
N VAL A 58 13.32 16.80 -9.85
CA VAL A 58 11.95 16.37 -10.18
C VAL A 58 11.22 16.18 -8.87
N ASP A 59 10.06 16.82 -8.76
CA ASP A 59 9.14 16.61 -7.65
C ASP A 59 8.76 15.14 -7.60
N SER A 60 8.82 14.59 -6.40
CA SER A 60 8.65 13.16 -6.16
C SER A 60 7.57 12.98 -5.12
N ILE A 61 6.88 11.86 -5.25
CA ILE A 61 5.74 11.51 -4.42
C ILE A 61 6.24 10.52 -3.38
N TRP A 62 5.90 10.80 -2.13
CA TRP A 62 6.05 9.83 -1.05
C TRP A 62 4.87 8.87 -1.07
N ILE A 63 5.18 7.59 -1.00
CA ILE A 63 4.23 6.51 -0.84
C ILE A 63 4.58 5.85 0.48
N LEU A 64 3.61 5.79 1.39
CA LEU A 64 3.76 5.16 2.68
C LEU A 64 2.91 3.88 2.69
N GLY A 65 3.56 2.74 2.88
CA GLY A 65 2.91 1.47 3.13
C GLY A 65 2.86 1.22 4.63
N MET A 66 1.74 0.71 5.15
CA MET A 66 1.59 0.40 6.58
C MET A 66 1.05 -1.01 6.77
N VAL A 67 1.63 -1.74 7.73
CA VAL A 67 1.16 -3.07 8.15
C VAL A 67 1.12 -3.12 9.67
N GLU A 68 -0.05 -3.45 10.23
CA GLU A 68 -0.19 -3.70 11.67
C GLU A 68 0.41 -5.07 11.99
N LEU A 69 1.33 -5.09 12.95
CA LEU A 69 1.86 -6.33 13.48
C LEU A 69 0.80 -6.92 14.41
N GLN A 70 0.43 -8.17 14.19
CA GLN A 70 -0.32 -8.92 15.19
C GLN A 70 0.58 -9.08 16.41
N THR A 71 0.35 -8.28 17.45
CA THR A 71 0.92 -8.53 18.76
C THR A 71 0.39 -9.90 19.21
N GLY A 72 1.21 -10.95 19.04
CA GLY A 72 0.92 -12.24 19.65
C GLY A 72 0.84 -12.03 21.15
N ALA A 73 -0.37 -12.11 21.70
CA ALA A 73 -0.66 -12.22 23.13
C ALA A 73 0.41 -11.67 24.09
N ALA A 74 0.68 -10.36 24.06
CA ALA A 74 1.43 -9.70 25.14
C ALA A 74 0.45 -9.37 26.28
N GLY A 75 -0.08 -10.45 26.85
CA GLY A 75 -0.92 -10.50 28.04
C GLY A 75 -0.60 -11.76 28.84
N ASP A 76 0.67 -12.19 28.86
CA ASP A 76 1.16 -13.13 29.86
C ASP A 76 1.51 -12.30 31.12
N HIS A 77 0.50 -12.11 31.96
CA HIS A 77 0.68 -11.74 33.36
C HIS A 77 1.43 -12.89 34.07
N ARG A 78 2.76 -12.92 33.94
CA ARG A 78 3.60 -13.66 34.89
C ARG A 78 3.94 -12.77 36.06
N GLN A 79 3.25 -13.11 37.17
CA GLN A 79 3.58 -12.98 38.60
C GLN A 79 4.47 -11.81 39.01
#